data_AF-A0A1F2VSJ0-F1
#
_entry.id   AF-A0A1F2VSJ0-F1
#
_cell.length_a   1.000
_cell.length_b   1.000
_cell.length_c   1.000
_cell.angle_alpha   90.00
_cell.angle_beta   90.00
_cell.angle_gamma   90.00
#
_symmetry.space_group_name_H-M   'P 1'
#
loop_
_entity.id
_entity.type
_entity.pdbx_description
1 polymer ?
#
loop_
_entity_poly.entity_id
_entity_poly.type
_entity_poly.pdbx_seq_one_letter_code
_entity_poly.pdbx_strand_id
1 'polypeptide(L)'
;MSKKAISLTLEESNLLWLKARARADGKGSLSDAVDRLIAEARAGRLGAAAPARSVVGTIDLGEDPLLESADDHVRSLFTGSLARGLWVSEPRSGYGAPRKKRTRT
;
A
#
# COMPACT_ATOMS: atom_id res chain seq x y z
N MET A 1 9.07 -12.15 -20.25
CA MET A 1 7.94 -12.68 -21.04
C MET A 1 7.64 -11.67 -22.14
N SER A 2 7.36 -12.13 -23.36
CA SER A 2 6.84 -11.26 -24.42
C SER A 2 5.45 -10.76 -24.02
N LYS A 3 5.18 -9.47 -24.27
CA LYS A 3 3.85 -8.89 -24.05
C LYS A 3 3.05 -8.96 -25.34
N LYS A 4 1.75 -9.25 -25.25
CA LYS A 4 0.82 -9.23 -26.37
C LYS A 4 -0.07 -8.00 -26.26
N ALA A 5 -0.15 -7.21 -27.31
CA ALA A 5 -1.04 -6.04 -27.35
C ALA A 5 -2.50 -6.51 -27.47
N ILE A 6 -3.37 -5.91 -26.65
CA ILE A 6 -4.83 -6.10 -26.64
C ILE A 6 -5.51 -4.76 -26.42
N SER A 7 -6.76 -4.64 -26.84
CA SER A 7 -7.63 -3.49 -26.52
C SER A 7 -8.51 -3.82 -25.32
N LEU A 8 -8.69 -2.85 -24.42
CA LEU A 8 -9.59 -2.94 -23.26
C LEU A 8 -10.55 -1.76 -23.28
N THR A 9 -11.83 -2.04 -23.10
CA THR A 9 -12.85 -1.01 -22.87
C THR A 9 -13.10 -0.91 -21.37
N LEU A 10 -12.90 0.27 -20.79
CA LEU A 10 -13.02 0.53 -19.36
C LEU A 10 -13.87 1.77 -19.13
N GLU A 11 -14.58 1.80 -18.01
CA GLU A 11 -15.19 3.04 -17.50
C GLU A 11 -14.14 4.15 -17.37
N GLU A 12 -14.55 5.39 -17.61
CA GLU A 12 -13.64 6.55 -17.60
C GLU A 12 -12.99 6.75 -16.22
N SER A 13 -13.75 6.54 -15.14
CA SER A 13 -13.27 6.59 -13.77
C SER A 13 -12.17 5.56 -13.49
N ASN A 14 -12.33 4.34 -14.00
CA ASN A 14 -11.34 3.27 -13.87
C ASN A 14 -10.07 3.59 -14.66
N LEU A 15 -10.21 4.19 -15.85
CA LEU A 15 -9.09 4.62 -16.66
C LEU A 15 -8.29 5.75 -15.97
N LEU A 16 -8.99 6.72 -15.38
CA LEU A 16 -8.37 7.82 -14.62
C LEU A 16 -7.59 7.28 -13.43
N TRP A 17 -8.21 6.39 -12.65
CA TRP A 17 -7.57 5.73 -11.52
C TRP A 17 -6.31 4.96 -11.94
N LEU A 18 -6.38 4.20 -13.03
CA LEU A 18 -5.27 3.39 -13.54
C LEU A 18 -4.10 4.27 -14.01
N LYS A 19 -4.38 5.41 -14.66
CA LYS A 19 -3.36 6.41 -15.05
C LYS A 19 -2.67 7.02 -13.83
N ALA A 20 -3.44 7.38 -12.79
CA ALA A 20 -2.89 7.90 -11.55
C ALA A 20 -1.98 6.87 -10.86
N ARG A 21 -2.41 5.61 -10.79
CA ARG A 21 -1.63 4.49 -10.23
C ARG A 21 -0.32 4.26 -10.99
N ALA A 22 -0.37 4.24 -12.33
CA ALA A 22 0.83 4.08 -13.16
C ALA A 22 1.87 5.19 -12.92
N ARG A 23 1.41 6.41 -12.65
CA ARG A 23 2.26 7.56 -12.33
C ARG A 23 2.84 7.49 -10.91
N ALA A 24 2.04 7.07 -9.93
CA ALA A 24 2.45 6.94 -8.53
C ALA A 24 3.57 5.89 -8.33
N ASP A 25 3.53 4.79 -9.08
CA ASP A 25 4.55 3.73 -9.04
C ASP A 25 5.90 4.13 -9.69
N GLY A 26 6.01 5.37 -10.20
CA GLY A 26 7.25 6.05 -10.55
C GLY A 26 7.97 5.59 -11.83
N LYS A 27 7.59 4.47 -12.46
CA LYS A 27 8.25 3.94 -13.69
C LYS A 27 7.37 3.11 -14.65
N GLY A 28 6.05 3.01 -14.42
CA GLY A 28 5.20 2.06 -15.16
C GLY A 28 4.44 2.66 -16.35
N SER A 29 4.42 1.95 -17.47
CA SER A 29 3.40 2.18 -18.50
C SER A 29 2.02 1.74 -18.00
N LEU A 30 0.94 2.17 -18.66
CA LEU A 30 -0.42 1.68 -18.34
C LEU A 30 -0.49 0.15 -18.40
N SER A 31 0.17 -0.45 -19.38
CA SER A 31 0.27 -1.91 -19.52
C SER A 31 0.98 -2.56 -18.33
N ASP A 32 2.02 -1.92 -17.76
CA ASP A 32 2.67 -2.43 -16.54
C ASP A 32 1.76 -2.37 -15.32
N ALA A 33 0.97 -1.31 -15.19
CA ALA A 33 -0.01 -1.18 -14.10
C ALA A 33 -1.07 -2.28 -14.18
N VAL A 34 -1.61 -2.55 -15.39
CA VAL A 34 -2.55 -3.65 -15.62
C VAL A 34 -1.91 -5.01 -15.34
N ASP A 35 -0.70 -5.26 -15.85
CA ASP A 35 0.01 -6.52 -15.62
C ASP A 35 0.22 -6.79 -14.13
N ARG A 36 0.57 -5.76 -13.34
CA ARG A 36 0.74 -5.86 -11.89
C ARG A 36 -0.56 -6.18 -11.18
N LEU A 37 -1.65 -5.49 -11.51
CA LEU A 37 -2.97 -5.78 -10.93
C LEU A 37 -3.39 -7.23 -11.21
N ILE A 38 -3.19 -7.71 -12.43
CA ILE A 38 -3.48 -9.11 -12.78
C ILE A 38 -2.55 -10.07 -12.01
N ALA A 39 -1.28 -9.72 -11.83
CA ALA A 39 -0.34 -10.53 -11.04
C ALA A 39 -0.71 -10.57 -9.54
N GLU A 40 -1.16 -9.45 -8.97
CA GLU A 40 -1.64 -9.36 -7.60
C GLU A 40 -2.97 -10.08 -7.40
N ALA A 41 -3.91 -9.98 -8.34
CA ALA A 41 -5.15 -10.77 -8.35
C ALA A 41 -4.84 -12.26 -8.32
N ARG A 42 -3.98 -12.73 -9.23
CA ARG A 42 -3.58 -14.15 -9.31
C ARG A 42 -2.84 -14.63 -8.08
N ALA A 43 -2.12 -13.74 -7.40
CA ALA A 43 -1.45 -14.04 -6.14
C ALA A 43 -2.37 -13.95 -4.91
N GLY A 44 -3.68 -13.68 -5.09
CA GLY A 44 -4.63 -13.53 -3.99
C GLY A 44 -4.39 -12.28 -3.13
N ARG A 45 -3.63 -11.31 -3.63
CA ARG A 45 -3.26 -10.08 -2.90
C ARG A 45 -4.26 -8.94 -3.08
N LEU A 46 -5.13 -9.02 -4.08
CA LEU A 46 -6.25 -8.09 -4.24
C LEU A 46 -7.45 -8.63 -3.46
N GLY A 47 -7.83 -7.93 -2.38
CA GLY A 47 -8.99 -8.29 -1.55
C GLY A 47 -8.67 -8.93 -0.20
N ALA A 48 -7.41 -9.29 0.06
CA ALA A 48 -6.97 -9.55 1.43
C ALA A 48 -6.79 -8.19 2.12
N ALA A 49 -7.83 -7.70 2.81
CA ALA A 49 -7.60 -6.72 3.86
C ALA A 49 -6.45 -7.27 4.71
N ALA A 50 -5.39 -6.47 4.91
CA ALA A 50 -4.28 -6.89 5.75
C ALA A 50 -4.89 -7.51 7.02
N PRO A 51 -4.48 -8.74 7.41
CA PRO A 51 -5.11 -9.43 8.52
C PRO A 51 -5.16 -8.47 9.69
N ALA A 52 -6.34 -8.32 10.30
CA ALA A 52 -6.57 -7.38 11.39
C ALA A 52 -5.41 -7.50 12.38
N ARG A 53 -4.57 -6.46 12.44
CA ARG A 53 -3.43 -6.44 13.34
C ARG A 53 -3.98 -6.05 14.71
N SER A 54 -4.16 -7.03 15.59
CA SER A 54 -4.35 -6.74 17.00
C SER A 54 -3.04 -6.15 17.52
N VAL A 55 -3.09 -4.89 17.97
CA VAL A 55 -1.96 -4.22 18.61
C VAL A 55 -2.29 -4.18 20.09
N VAL A 56 -1.56 -4.95 20.89
CA VAL A 56 -1.64 -4.90 22.36
C VAL A 56 -0.57 -3.95 22.84
N GLY A 57 -0.96 -2.94 23.63
CA GLY A 57 -0.05 -1.98 24.23
C GLY A 57 -0.71 -1.28 25.41
N THR A 58 0.13 -0.63 26.23
CA THR A 58 -0.32 0.19 27.36
C THR A 58 -0.25 1.65 26.96
N ILE A 59 -1.25 2.44 27.35
CA ILE A 59 -1.25 3.89 27.20
C ILE A 59 -1.16 4.47 28.61
N ASP A 60 -0.15 5.29 28.85
CA ASP A 60 -0.03 6.04 30.10
C ASP A 60 -1.00 7.22 30.05
N LEU A 61 -2.06 7.12 30.84
CA LEU A 61 -2.91 8.26 31.15
C LEU A 61 -2.24 9.03 32.30
N GLY A 62 -2.35 10.35 32.32
CA GLY A 62 -1.83 11.17 33.41
C GLY A 62 -2.49 10.84 34.76
N GLU A 63 -2.30 11.68 35.78
CA GLU A 63 -3.03 11.51 37.05
C GLU A 63 -4.53 11.77 36.86
N ASP A 64 -5.26 10.73 36.48
CA ASP A 64 -6.70 10.69 36.31
C ASP A 64 -7.25 9.38 36.90
N PRO A 65 -7.36 9.29 38.24
CA PRO A 65 -7.74 8.06 38.92
C PRO A 65 -9.21 7.66 38.66
N LEU A 66 -10.05 8.61 38.24
CA LEU A 66 -11.46 8.38 37.92
C LEU A 66 -11.71 8.18 36.41
N LEU A 67 -10.66 8.34 35.58
CA LEU A 67 -10.70 8.20 34.13
C LEU A 67 -11.69 9.15 33.43
N GLU A 68 -12.04 10.26 34.07
CA GLU A 68 -13.03 11.21 33.55
C GLU A 68 -12.56 11.87 32.25
N SER A 69 -11.23 11.97 32.06
CA SER A 69 -10.59 12.59 30.89
C SER A 69 -9.97 11.59 29.91
N ALA A 70 -10.10 10.28 30.18
CA ALA A 70 -9.45 9.23 29.40
C ALA A 70 -9.87 9.24 27.91
N ASP A 71 -11.16 9.44 27.64
CA ASP A 71 -11.70 9.49 26.27
C ASP A 71 -11.10 10.64 25.46
N ASP A 72 -11.02 11.83 26.06
CA ASP A 72 -10.45 13.02 25.43
C ASP A 72 -8.94 12.84 25.19
N HIS A 73 -8.25 12.22 26.13
CA HIS A 73 -6.83 11.91 26.00
C HIS A 73 -6.56 10.95 24.83
N VAL A 74 -7.29 9.84 24.74
CA VAL A 74 -7.16 8.87 23.65
C VAL A 74 -7.51 9.53 22.31
N ARG A 75 -8.56 10.36 22.26
CA ARG A 75 -8.95 11.09 21.04
C ARG A 75 -7.89 12.07 20.59
N SER A 76 -7.21 12.73 21.53
CA SER A 76 -6.08 13.61 21.23
C SER A 76 -4.89 12.83 20.62
N LEU A 77 -4.52 11.70 21.23
CA LEU A 77 -3.46 10.81 20.70
C LEU A 77 -3.77 10.31 19.29
N PHE A 78 -5.02 9.91 19.05
CA PHE A 78 -5.48 9.47 17.73
C PHE A 78 -5.41 10.61 16.71
N THR A 79 -5.97 11.77 17.03
CA THR A 79 -5.94 12.96 16.16
C THR A 79 -4.50 13.37 15.81
N GLY A 80 -3.61 13.40 16.80
CA GLY A 80 -2.19 13.67 16.59
C GLY A 80 -1.50 12.62 15.73
N SER A 81 -1.92 11.35 15.80
CA SER A 81 -1.40 10.29 14.94
C SER A 81 -1.73 10.49 13.46
N LEU A 82 -2.87 11.12 13.13
CA LEU A 82 -3.26 11.41 11.74
C LEU A 82 -2.34 12.44 11.08
N ALA A 83 -1.78 13.37 11.86
CA ALA A 83 -0.84 14.36 11.36
C ALA A 83 0.57 13.80 11.13
N ARG A 84 0.89 12.62 11.70
CA ARG A 84 2.18 11.96 11.46
C ARG A 84 2.14 11.30 10.09
N GLY A 85 3.02 11.74 9.19
CA GLY A 85 3.21 11.08 7.90
C GLY A 85 3.58 9.62 8.10
N LEU A 86 2.71 8.70 7.67
CA LEU A 86 3.00 7.27 7.68
C LEU A 86 4.02 6.97 6.60
N TRP A 87 5.26 6.66 7.02
CA TRP A 87 6.26 6.08 6.13
C TRP A 87 5.91 4.62 5.90
N VAL A 88 5.03 4.37 4.94
CA VAL A 88 4.70 3.02 4.49
C VAL A 88 5.85 2.53 3.63
N SER A 89 6.70 1.69 4.20
CA SER A 89 7.61 0.88 3.40
C SER A 89 6.80 -0.27 2.81
N GLU A 90 6.26 -0.09 1.59
CA GLU A 90 5.70 -1.21 0.85
C GLU A 90 6.78 -2.28 0.68
N PRO A 91 6.52 -3.55 1.05
CA PRO A 91 7.44 -4.62 0.72
C PRO A 91 7.56 -4.63 -0.80
N ARG A 92 8.77 -4.35 -1.30
CA ARG A 92 9.05 -4.35 -2.73
C ARG A 92 8.53 -5.66 -3.29
N SER A 93 7.45 -5.59 -4.07
CA SER A 93 6.91 -6.75 -4.79
C SER A 93 8.08 -7.42 -5.49
N GLY A 94 8.36 -8.66 -5.08
CA GLY A 94 9.47 -9.47 -5.56
C GLY A 94 9.26 -9.90 -7.01
N TYR A 95 9.13 -8.96 -7.93
CA TYR A 95 9.42 -9.21 -9.33
C TYR A 95 10.94 -9.19 -9.48
N GLY A 96 11.55 -10.35 -9.19
CA GLY A 96 12.96 -10.61 -9.42
C GLY A 96 13.29 -10.44 -10.89
N ALA A 97 13.80 -9.28 -11.27
CA ALA A 97 14.66 -9.21 -12.44
C ALA A 97 15.95 -9.99 -12.09
N PRO A 98 16.35 -10.99 -12.89
CA PRO A 98 17.59 -11.70 -12.61
C PRO A 98 18.76 -10.70 -12.62
N ARG A 99 19.51 -10.63 -11.51
CA ARG A 99 20.76 -9.86 -11.43
C ARG A 99 21.72 -10.44 -12.47
N LYS A 100 21.94 -9.72 -13.57
CA LYS A 100 22.97 -10.03 -14.56
C LYS A 100 24.32 -9.96 -13.85
N LYS A 101 24.94 -11.11 -13.58
CA LYS A 101 26.31 -11.18 -13.08
C LYS A 101 27.21 -10.50 -14.11
N ARG A 102 27.88 -9.40 -13.73
CA ARG A 102 28.95 -8.82 -14.54
C ARG A 102 30.12 -9.79 -14.49
N THR A 103 30.28 -10.58 -15.57
CA THR A 103 31.53 -11.28 -15.82
C THR A 103 32.62 -10.22 -16.03
N ARG A 104 33.64 -10.22 -15.17
CA ARG A 104 34.89 -9.50 -15.41
C ARG A 104 35.71 -10.37 -16.35
N THR A 105 35.98 -9.87 -17.54
CA THR A 105 37.08 -10.27 -18.43
C THR A 105 37.73 -8.99 -18.86
#